data_AF-A0A3D0NT30-F1
#
_entry.id   AF-A0A3D0NT30-F1
#
_cell.length_a   1.000
_cell.length_b   1.000
_cell.length_c   1.000
_cell.angle_alpha   90.00
_cell.angle_beta   90.00
_cell.angle_gamma   90.00
#
_symmetry.space_group_name_H-M   'P 1'
#
loop_
_entity.id
_entity.type
_entity.pdbx_description
1 polymer ?
#
loop_
_entity_poly.entity_id
_entity_poly.type
_entity_poly.pdbx_seq_one_letter_code
_entity_poly.pdbx_strand_id
1 'polypeptide(L)'
;RSDFPNQINNVLCFPGIFRGALDCRAKEINEEMKAAASYAIASLVSDSELNEDYIIPYAFDKRIGQTVAQAVIEAARKSGAARIN
;
A
#
# COMPACT_ATOMS: atom_id res chain seq x y z
N ARG A 1 -4.39 -17.77 6.12
CA ARG A 1 -5.66 -18.40 6.48
C ARG A 1 -6.62 -17.26 6.86
N SER A 2 -7.75 -17.13 6.18
CA SER A 2 -8.60 -15.93 6.24
C SER A 2 -9.48 -15.83 7.50
N ASP A 3 -9.32 -16.81 8.38
CA ASP A 3 -10.06 -17.07 9.61
C ASP A 3 -9.28 -16.67 10.87
N PHE A 4 -8.08 -16.10 10.73
CA PHE A 4 -7.24 -15.67 11.86
C PHE A 4 -6.92 -14.16 11.80
N PRO A 5 -6.60 -13.56 12.95
CA PRO A 5 -6.03 -12.20 13.03
C PRO A 5 -4.75 -12.05 12.19
N ASN A 6 -4.38 -10.79 11.91
CA ASN A 6 -3.11 -10.43 11.27
C ASN A 6 -2.85 -11.09 9.90
N GLN A 7 -3.80 -10.96 8.97
CA GLN A 7 -3.69 -11.57 7.64
C GLN A 7 -2.70 -10.85 6.73
N ILE A 8 -1.45 -11.28 6.76
CA ILE A 8 -0.42 -10.81 5.84
C ILE A 8 -0.66 -11.46 4.47
N ASN A 9 -1.24 -10.68 3.55
CA ASN A 9 -1.59 -11.15 2.20
C ASN A 9 -1.41 -10.03 1.17
N ASN A 10 -1.11 -10.40 -0.08
CA ASN A 10 -0.90 -9.46 -1.18
C ASN A 10 -2.15 -8.65 -1.55
N VAL A 11 -3.35 -9.09 -1.15
CA VAL A 11 -4.61 -8.35 -1.31
C VAL A 11 -4.55 -6.96 -0.66
N LEU A 12 -3.73 -6.80 0.39
CA LEU A 12 -3.49 -5.52 1.06
C LEU A 12 -2.69 -4.53 0.20
N CYS A 13 -2.05 -5.00 -0.86
CA CYS A 13 -1.00 -4.25 -1.54
C CYS A 13 -1.24 -4.13 -3.05
N PHE A 14 -1.55 -5.24 -3.73
CA PHE A 14 -1.66 -5.29 -5.18
C PHE A 14 -2.68 -4.30 -5.77
N PRO A 15 -3.92 -4.18 -5.26
CA PRO A 15 -4.87 -3.23 -5.83
C PRO A 15 -4.37 -1.79 -5.79
N GLY A 16 -3.78 -1.37 -4.67
CA GLY A 16 -3.25 -0.02 -4.49
C GLY A 16 -2.00 0.24 -5.32
N ILE A 17 -1.01 -0.68 -5.31
CA ILE A 17 0.20 -0.56 -6.13
C ILE A 17 -0.15 -0.42 -7.61
N PHE A 18 -1.01 -1.30 -8.14
CA PHE A 18 -1.36 -1.26 -9.54
C PHE A 18 -2.17 -0.01 -9.89
N ARG A 19 -3.11 0.41 -9.04
CA ARG A 19 -3.85 1.66 -9.26
C ARG A 19 -2.91 2.86 -9.34
N GLY A 20 -2.01 3.01 -8.37
CA GLY A 20 -1.05 4.12 -8.34
C GLY A 20 -0.09 4.11 -9.53
N ALA A 21 0.46 2.94 -9.87
CA ALA A 21 1.34 2.80 -11.03
C ALA A 21 0.63 3.09 -12.36
N LEU A 22 -0.64 2.67 -12.52
CA LEU A 22 -1.45 2.99 -13.70
C LEU A 22 -1.78 4.48 -13.77
N ASP A 23 -2.14 5.10 -12.64
CA ASP A 23 -2.46 6.53 -12.54
C ASP A 23 -1.30 7.42 -12.97
N CYS A 24 -0.07 7.12 -12.56
CA CYS A 24 1.11 7.91 -12.93
C CYS A 24 1.85 7.37 -14.17
N ARG A 25 1.29 6.36 -14.83
CA ARG A 25 1.86 5.65 -15.99
C ARG A 25 3.32 5.21 -15.73
N ALA A 26 3.57 4.64 -14.56
CA ALA A 26 4.89 4.18 -14.17
C ALA A 26 5.44 3.18 -15.19
N LYS A 27 6.74 3.30 -15.51
CA LYS A 27 7.43 2.38 -16.44
C LYS A 27 7.74 1.03 -15.80
N GLU A 28 7.75 0.96 -14.47
CA GLU A 28 8.11 -0.21 -13.67
C GLU A 28 7.54 -0.08 -12.25
N ILE A 29 7.57 -1.18 -11.48
CA ILE A 29 7.34 -1.18 -10.03
C ILE A 29 8.69 -1.41 -9.35
N ASN A 30 9.25 -0.38 -8.73
CA ASN A 30 10.58 -0.43 -8.12
C ASN A 30 10.53 -0.57 -6.58
N GLU A 31 11.69 -0.64 -5.93
CA GLU A 31 11.79 -0.84 -4.47
C GLU A 31 11.24 0.34 -3.67
N GLU A 32 11.42 1.57 -4.15
CA GLU A 32 10.87 2.76 -3.50
C GLU A 32 9.33 2.72 -3.46
N MET A 33 8.70 2.28 -4.55
CA MET A 33 7.25 2.10 -4.63
C MET A 33 6.75 1.00 -3.68
N LYS A 34 7.49 -0.12 -3.56
CA LYS A 34 7.15 -1.21 -2.63
C LYS A 34 7.29 -0.76 -1.17
N ALA A 35 8.38 -0.06 -0.83
CA ALA A 35 8.58 0.48 0.51
C ALA A 35 7.48 1.48 0.87
N ALA A 36 7.12 2.39 -0.05
CA ALA A 36 6.04 3.35 0.15
C ALA A 36 4.69 2.66 0.38
N ALA A 37 4.37 1.59 -0.37
CA ALA A 37 3.17 0.80 -0.15
C ALA A 37 3.16 0.16 1.24
N SER A 38 4.29 -0.41 1.69
CA SER A 38 4.40 -0.99 3.03
C SER A 38 4.18 0.04 4.14
N TYR A 39 4.80 1.23 4.04
CA TYR A 39 4.58 2.32 5.00
C TYR A 39 3.15 2.84 4.98
N ALA A 40 2.52 2.90 3.80
CA ALA A 40 1.13 3.31 3.65
C ALA A 40 0.13 2.31 4.26
N ILE A 41 0.43 1.01 4.23
CA ILE A 41 -0.38 -0.01 4.92
C ILE A 41 -0.19 0.11 6.44
N ALA A 42 1.06 0.27 6.88
CA ALA A 42 1.39 0.39 8.30
C ALA A 42 0.74 1.62 8.95
N SER A 43 0.67 2.75 8.23
CA SER A 43 0.08 4.00 8.75
C SER A 43 -1.43 3.95 8.98
N LEU A 44 -2.11 2.88 8.52
CA LEU A 44 -3.54 2.68 8.73
C LEU A 44 -3.89 2.01 10.06
N VAL A 45 -2.88 1.55 10.80
CA VAL A 45 -3.02 1.06 12.17
C VAL A 45 -2.47 2.13 13.11
N SER A 46 -3.32 2.72 13.94
CA SER A 46 -2.88 3.70 14.94
C SER A 46 -2.25 3.02 16.16
N ASP A 47 -1.39 3.72 16.88
CA ASP A 47 -0.79 3.23 18.12
C ASP A 47 -1.85 2.81 19.17
N SER A 48 -3.02 3.45 19.16
CA SER A 48 -4.14 3.10 20.05
C SER A 48 -4.90 1.84 19.65
N GLU A 49 -4.86 1.47 18.36
CA GLU A 49 -5.51 0.26 17.84
C GLU A 49 -4.53 -0.93 17.80
N LEU A 50 -3.23 -0.65 17.81
CA LEU A 50 -2.18 -1.66 17.74
C LEU A 50 -2.24 -2.61 18.94
N ASN A 51 -2.45 -3.88 18.67
CA ASN A 51 -2.45 -4.94 19.67
C ASN A 51 -2.05 -6.28 19.03
N GLU A 52 -1.97 -7.34 19.83
CA GLU A 52 -1.52 -8.67 19.39
C GLU A 52 -2.37 -9.28 18.26
N ASP A 53 -3.65 -8.89 18.16
CA ASP A 53 -4.58 -9.34 17.14
C ASP A 53 -4.79 -8.32 15.99
N TYR A 54 -4.16 -7.14 16.07
CA TYR A 54 -4.33 -6.08 15.08
C TYR A 54 -3.02 -5.32 14.82
N ILE A 55 -2.08 -5.98 14.14
CA ILE A 55 -0.80 -5.38 13.70
C ILE A 55 -0.84 -4.91 12.24
N ILE A 56 -1.86 -5.32 11.49
CA ILE A 56 -2.03 -5.00 10.07
C ILE A 56 -3.52 -4.84 9.78
N PRO A 57 -3.94 -3.91 8.89
CA PRO A 57 -5.35 -3.70 8.61
C PRO A 57 -5.98 -4.95 7.99
N TYR A 58 -7.30 -5.06 8.10
CA TYR A 58 -8.04 -6.15 7.46
C TYR A 58 -7.97 -6.07 5.93
N ALA A 59 -7.96 -7.23 5.27
CA ALA A 59 -7.83 -7.39 3.82
C ALA A 59 -8.74 -6.48 2.97
N PHE A 60 -9.95 -6.19 3.46
CA PHE A 60 -10.97 -5.39 2.75
C PHE A 60 -11.20 -4.02 3.38
N ASP A 61 -10.26 -3.53 4.18
CA ASP A 61 -10.30 -2.15 4.65
C ASP A 61 -10.26 -1.20 3.44
N LYS A 62 -11.35 -0.45 3.28
CA LYS A 62 -11.57 0.44 2.13
C LYS A 62 -10.53 1.56 2.04
N ARG A 63 -9.84 1.87 3.14
CA ARG A 63 -8.80 2.90 3.21
C ARG A 63 -7.51 2.48 2.50
N ILE A 64 -7.22 1.18 2.43
CA ILE A 64 -5.97 0.64 1.89
C ILE A 64 -5.76 1.07 0.43
N GLY A 65 -6.75 0.81 -0.43
CA GLY A 65 -6.59 0.99 -1.87
C GLY A 65 -6.18 2.41 -2.24
N GLN A 66 -6.87 3.41 -1.70
CA GLN A 66 -6.57 4.82 -1.97
C GLN A 66 -5.24 5.24 -1.34
N THR A 67 -4.97 4.85 -0.08
CA THR A 67 -3.77 5.26 0.65
C THR A 67 -2.50 4.71 -0.01
N VAL A 68 -2.50 3.42 -0.35
CA VAL A 68 -1.38 2.78 -1.05
C VAL A 68 -1.19 3.38 -2.45
N ALA A 69 -2.27 3.62 -3.20
CA ALA A 69 -2.15 4.20 -4.54
C ALA A 69 -1.49 5.59 -4.51
N GLN A 70 -1.88 6.46 -3.59
CA GLN A 70 -1.27 7.80 -3.46
C GLN A 70 0.21 7.71 -3.08
N ALA A 71 0.56 6.88 -2.09
CA ALA A 71 1.96 6.69 -1.70
C ALA A 71 2.83 6.15 -2.84
N VAL A 72 2.29 5.24 -3.64
CA VAL A 72 2.96 4.66 -4.81
C VAL A 72 3.15 5.69 -5.92
N ILE A 73 2.16 6.55 -6.17
CA ILE A 73 2.28 7.67 -7.13
C ILE A 73 3.41 8.62 -6.70
N GLU A 74 3.44 9.01 -5.44
CA GLU A 74 4.49 9.88 -4.91
C GLU A 74 5.88 9.26 -5.01
N ALA A 75 6.01 7.97 -4.66
CA ALA A 75 7.26 7.25 -4.78
C ALA A 75 7.71 7.13 -6.24
N ALA A 76 6.79 6.81 -7.16
CA ALA A 76 7.08 6.71 -8.58
C ALA A 76 7.54 8.05 -9.18
N ARG A 77 6.96 9.17 -8.74
CA ARG A 77 7.41 10.51 -9.12
C ARG A 77 8.82 10.79 -8.60
N LYS A 78 9.08 10.51 -7.32
CA LYS A 78 10.38 10.74 -6.67
C LYS A 78 11.50 9.89 -7.28
N SER A 79 11.21 8.65 -7.65
CA SER A 79 12.21 7.73 -8.24
C SER A 79 12.38 7.88 -9.77
N GLY A 80 11.58 8.72 -10.43
CA GLY A 80 11.60 8.86 -11.89
C GLY A 80 11.01 7.66 -12.64
N ALA A 81 10.19 6.85 -11.97
CA ALA A 81 9.42 5.78 -12.59
C ALA A 81 8.15 6.31 -13.28
N ALA A 82 7.54 7.37 -12.74
CA ALA A 82 6.34 7.99 -13.29
C ALA A 82 6.62 8.69 -14.63
N ARG A 83 5.69 8.59 -15.58
CA ARG A 83 5.77 9.26 -16.89
C ARG A 83 4.93 10.52 -16.98
N ILE A 84 4.03 10.74 -16.02
CA ILE A 84 3.23 11.97 -15.92
C ILE A 84 3.27 12.50 -14.49
N ASN A 85 3.29 13.84 -14.40
CA ASN A 85 3.35 14.59 -13.15
C ASN A 85 2.03 14.62 -12.44
#